data_AF-A0A8J3FYQ9-F1
#
_entry.id   AF-A0A8J3FYQ9-F1
#
_cell.length_a   1.000
_cell.length_b   1.000
_cell.length_c   1.000
_cell.angle_alpha   90.00
_cell.angle_beta   90.00
_cell.angle_gamma   90.00
#
_symmetry.space_group_name_H-M   'P 1'
#
loop_
_entity.id
_entity.type
_entity.pdbx_description
1 polymer ?
#
loop_
_entity_poly.entity_id
_entity_poly.type
_entity_poly.pdbx_seq_one_letter_code
_entity_poly.pdbx_strand_id
1 'polypeptide(L)'
;MAAGTYQNWRDVADLAMDAIAKDPDAWGDAGAGKNCRSRLIYLYNRRTGQLVRTQIVIQLSAHQSGKSNRIITAYPRGHQC
;
A
#
# COMPACT_ATOMS: atom_id res chain seq x y z
N MET A 1 12.43 -16.04 -9.41
CA MET A 1 11.44 -15.06 -8.91
C MET A 1 12.22 -13.85 -8.42
N ALA A 2 12.42 -12.84 -9.27
CA ALA A 2 13.31 -11.72 -8.96
C ALA A 2 12.58 -10.61 -8.21
N ALA A 3 13.01 -10.31 -6.99
CA ALA A 3 12.65 -9.10 -6.25
C ALA A 3 13.51 -7.92 -6.73
N GLY A 4 12.96 -6.70 -6.72
CA GLY A 4 13.67 -5.47 -7.11
C GLY A 4 13.68 -5.16 -8.62
N THR A 5 12.85 -5.85 -9.41
CA THR A 5 12.70 -5.56 -10.85
C THR A 5 11.52 -4.65 -11.15
N TYR A 6 10.64 -4.40 -10.16
CA TYR A 6 9.36 -3.69 -10.33
C TYR A 6 8.42 -4.35 -11.34
N GLN A 7 8.70 -5.59 -11.75
CA GLN A 7 7.91 -6.35 -12.72
C GLN A 7 7.00 -7.38 -12.04
N ASN A 8 7.25 -7.69 -10.77
CA ASN A 8 6.48 -8.66 -10.01
C ASN A 8 5.53 -7.96 -9.04
N TRP A 9 4.32 -8.50 -8.89
CA TRP A 9 3.29 -7.95 -8.00
C TRP A 9 3.78 -7.78 -6.55
N ARG A 10 4.77 -8.58 -6.15
CA ARG A 10 5.38 -8.55 -4.82
C ARG A 10 6.20 -7.27 -4.58
N ASP A 11 6.93 -6.78 -5.60
CA ASP A 11 7.64 -5.50 -5.52
C ASP A 11 6.66 -4.32 -5.43
N VAL A 12 5.55 -4.41 -6.16
CA VAL A 12 4.47 -3.40 -6.11
C VAL A 12 3.84 -3.36 -4.72
N ALA A 13 3.65 -4.52 -4.08
CA ALA A 13 3.14 -4.60 -2.71
C ALA A 13 4.11 -4.01 -1.67
N ASP A 14 5.41 -4.27 -1.78
CA ASP A 14 6.40 -3.69 -0.87
C ASP A 14 6.51 -2.16 -1.04
N LEU A 15 6.57 -1.67 -2.27
CA LEU A 15 6.53 -0.23 -2.57
C LEU A 15 5.26 0.43 -2.02
N ALA A 16 4.12 -0.24 -2.18
CA ALA A 16 2.85 0.22 -1.65
C ALA A 16 2.91 0.37 -0.13
N MET A 17 3.40 -0.66 0.57
CA MET A 17 3.47 -0.64 2.03
C MET A 17 4.40 0.45 2.55
N ASP A 18 5.57 0.64 1.94
CA ASP A 18 6.49 1.72 2.33
C ASP A 18 5.88 3.11 2.07
N ALA A 19 5.27 3.31 0.90
CA ALA A 19 4.65 4.59 0.55
C ALA A 19 3.45 4.92 1.46
N ILE A 20 2.56 3.95 1.71
CA ILE A 20 1.39 4.13 2.58
C ILE A 20 1.81 4.39 4.03
N ALA A 21 2.89 3.77 4.50
CA ALA A 21 3.39 3.98 5.85
C ALA A 21 3.95 5.39 6.07
N LYS A 22 4.52 6.01 5.03
CA LYS A 22 5.08 7.37 5.07
C LYS A 22 4.03 8.45 4.89
N ASP A 23 3.18 8.28 3.88
CA ASP A 23 2.24 9.30 3.43
C ASP A 23 1.02 8.62 2.77
N PRO A 24 -0.04 8.31 3.53
CA PRO A 24 -1.25 7.73 2.96
C PRO A 24 -2.15 8.81 2.35
N ASP A 25 -2.82 8.49 1.24
CA ASP A 25 -3.83 9.39 0.65
C ASP A 25 -5.07 9.50 1.56
N ALA A 26 -5.44 8.41 2.21
CA ALA A 26 -6.56 8.34 3.14
C ALA A 26 -6.22 7.47 4.36
N TRP A 27 -6.77 7.85 5.51
CA TRP A 27 -6.56 7.20 6.80
C TRP A 27 -7.86 7.19 7.61
N GLY A 28 -8.07 6.12 8.38
CA GLY A 28 -9.27 5.95 9.20
C GLY A 28 -9.19 4.78 10.15
N ASP A 29 -10.23 4.61 10.97
CA ASP A 29 -10.37 3.45 11.85
C ASP A 29 -10.89 2.25 11.06
N ALA A 30 -10.22 1.10 11.19
CA ALA A 30 -10.63 -0.18 10.62
C ALA A 30 -11.42 -1.05 11.63
N GLY A 31 -11.64 -0.54 12.85
CA GLY A 31 -12.28 -1.25 13.94
C GLY A 31 -11.33 -2.23 14.64
N ALA A 32 -11.74 -2.67 15.83
CA ALA A 32 -10.99 -3.63 16.66
C ALA A 32 -9.53 -3.20 16.94
N GLY A 33 -9.29 -1.89 17.14
CA GLY A 33 -7.98 -1.33 17.45
C GLY A 33 -7.01 -1.29 16.25
N LYS A 34 -7.54 -1.37 15.03
CA LYS A 34 -6.76 -1.33 13.78
C LYS A 34 -6.98 0.00 13.07
N ASN A 35 -5.91 0.55 12.54
CA ASN A 35 -5.92 1.70 11.65
C ASN A 35 -5.85 1.24 10.20
N CYS A 36 -6.73 1.79 9.38
CA CYS A 36 -6.72 1.68 7.93
C CYS A 36 -5.92 2.86 7.35
N ARG A 37 -4.97 2.56 6.46
CA ARG A 37 -4.30 3.54 5.61
C ARG A 37 -4.40 3.07 4.16
N SER A 38 -4.54 3.98 3.21
CA SER A 38 -4.61 3.60 1.80
C SER A 38 -3.95 4.60 0.88
N ARG A 39 -3.52 4.12 -0.29
CA ARG A 39 -2.91 4.96 -1.33
C ARG A 39 -3.26 4.41 -2.72
N LEU A 40 -3.46 5.33 -3.66
CA LEU A 40 -3.58 5.03 -5.07
C LEU A 40 -2.20 4.94 -5.72
N ILE A 41 -1.92 3.81 -6.35
CA ILE A 41 -0.65 3.54 -7.00
C ILE A 41 -0.85 3.50 -8.51
N TYR A 42 0.05 4.18 -9.21
CA TYR A 42 0.06 4.24 -10.66
C TYR A 42 1.23 3.43 -11.20
N LEU A 43 0.92 2.48 -12.08
CA LEU A 43 1.92 1.75 -12.84
C LEU A 43 2.09 2.42 -14.20
N TYR A 44 3.22 3.11 -14.38
CA TYR A 44 3.57 3.76 -15.63
C TYR A 44 4.59 2.95 -16.43
N ASN A 45 4.37 2.84 -17.73
CA ASN A 45 5.40 2.39 -18.64
C ASN A 45 6.35 3.56 -18.92
N ARG A 46 7.56 3.52 -18.36
CA ARG A 46 8.55 4.58 -18.54
C ARG A 46 9.05 4.77 -19.98
N ARG A 47 8.87 3.77 -20.87
CA ARG A 47 9.28 3.86 -22.28
C ARG A 47 8.26 4.60 -23.14
N THR A 48 6.97 4.35 -22.92
CA THR A 48 5.88 4.99 -23.68
C THR A 48 5.26 6.18 -22.96
N GLY A 49 5.59 6.39 -21.67
CA GLY A 49 4.97 7.39 -20.81
C GLY A 49 3.51 7.09 -20.46
N GLN A 50 2.98 5.94 -20.88
CA GLN A 50 1.57 5.61 -20.70
C GLN A 50 1.30 4.97 -19.35
N LEU A 51 0.13 5.29 -18.80
CA LEU A 51 -0.42 4.64 -17.63
C LEU A 51 -0.90 3.24 -18.02
N VAL A 52 -0.32 2.21 -17.38
CA VAL A 52 -0.66 0.81 -17.61
C VAL A 52 -1.78 0.36 -16.68
N ARG A 53 -1.74 0.81 -15.42
CA ARG A 53 -2.71 0.41 -14.41
C ARG A 53 -2.75 1.41 -13.25
N THR A 54 -3.93 1.54 -12.66
CA THR A 54 -4.16 2.19 -11.37
C THR A 54 -4.66 1.16 -10.37
N GLN A 55 -4.15 1.19 -9.14
CA GLN A 55 -4.58 0.28 -8.10
C GLN A 55 -4.58 0.98 -6.73
N ILE A 56 -5.72 0.96 -6.05
CA ILE A 56 -5.77 1.35 -4.64
C ILE A 56 -5.27 0.17 -3.80
N VAL A 57 -4.33 0.44 -2.89
CA VAL A 57 -3.85 -0.53 -1.91
C VAL A 57 -4.23 -0.05 -0.51
N ILE A 58 -4.79 -0.96 0.27
CA ILE A 58 -5.14 -0.77 1.68
C ILE A 58 -4.04 -1.42 2.51
N GLN A 59 -3.63 -0.75 3.58
CA GLN A 59 -2.75 -1.25 4.62
C GLN A 59 -3.48 -1.17 5.96
N LEU A 60 -3.63 -2.31 6.62
CA LEU A 60 -4.14 -2.38 7.98
C LEU A 60 -2.96 -2.47 8.95
N SER A 61 -2.96 -1.60 9.95
CA SER A 61 -1.96 -1.61 11.01
C SER A 61 -2.63 -1.61 12.37
N ALA A 62 -2.11 -2.36 13.34
CA ALA A 62 -2.52 -2.24 14.72
C ALA A 62 -1.52 -1.40 15.49
N HIS A 63 -2.03 -0.53 16.36
CA HIS A 63 -1.20 0.11 17.34
C HIS A 63 -0.75 -0.93 18.37
N GLN A 64 0.55 -1.05 18.59
CA GLN A 64 1.11 -1.93 19.61
C GLN A 64 1.74 -1.04 20.68
N SER A 65 1.14 -1.03 21.88
CA SER A 65 1.61 -0.18 22.98
C SER A 65 3.12 -0.37 23.21
N GLY A 66 3.85 0.74 23.26
CA GLY A 66 5.32 0.76 23.42
C GLY A 66 6.14 0.43 22.15
N LYS A 67 5.52 0.26 20.97
CA LYS A 67 6.21 0.01 19.68
C LYS A 67 5.60 0.83 18.53
N SER A 68 6.35 0.93 17.43
CA SER A 68 5.83 1.42 16.15
C SER A 68 4.64 0.58 15.68
N ASN A 69 3.71 1.20 14.94
CA ASN A 69 2.53 0.53 14.41
C ASN A 69 2.90 -0.74 13.63
N ARG A 70 2.30 -1.88 13.99
CA ARG A 70 2.53 -3.15 13.30
C ARG A 70 1.62 -3.24 12.09
N ILE A 71 2.19 -3.38 10.90
CA ILE A 71 1.43 -3.73 9.70
C ILE A 71 0.94 -5.16 9.85
N ILE A 72 -0.38 -5.37 9.78
CA ILE A 72 -1.02 -6.69 9.83
C ILE A 72 -1.10 -7.27 8.43
N THR A 73 -1.60 -6.47 7.48
CA THR A 73 -1.82 -6.89 6.10
C THR A 73 -1.85 -5.68 5.18
N ALA A 74 -1.52 -5.89 3.91
CA ALA A 74 -1.80 -4.95 2.84
C ALA A 74 -2.30 -5.70 1.61
N TYR A 75 -3.30 -5.13 0.94
CA TYR A 75 -3.98 -5.79 -0.18
C TYR A 75 -4.63 -4.77 -1.13
N PRO A 76 -4.78 -5.12 -2.42
CA PRO A 76 -5.49 -4.28 -3.38
C PRO A 76 -7.00 -4.22 -3.08
N ARG A 77 -7.61 -3.05 -3.22
CA ARG A 77 -9.06 -2.83 -3.08
C ARG A 77 -9.55 -1.85 -4.16
N GLY A 78 -10.87 -1.79 -4.39
CA GLY A 78 -11.48 -0.85 -5.34
C GLY A 78 -11.86 0.52 -4.74
N HIS A 79 -11.69 0.71 -3.43
CA HIS A 79 -11.95 1.97 -2.73
C HIS A 79 -10.96 2.14 -1.57
N GLN A 80 -10.79 3.38 -1.15
CA GLN A 80 -9.91 3.76 -0.04
C GLN A 80 -10.48 3.31 1.32
N CYS A 81 -9.68 3.51 2.36
CA CYS A 81 -10.21 3.69 3.71
C CYS A 81 -11.15 4.90 3.69
#